data_AF-S7QJJ2-F1
#
_entry.id   AF-S7QJJ2-F1
#
_cell.length_a   1.000
_cell.length_b   1.000
_cell.length_c   1.000
_cell.angle_alpha   90.00
_cell.angle_beta   90.00
_cell.angle_gamma   90.00
#
_symmetry.space_group_name_H-M   'P 1'
#
loop_
_entity.id
_entity.type
_entity.pdbx_description
1 polymer ?
#
loop_
_entity_poly.entity_id
_entity_poly.type
_entity_poly.pdbx_seq_one_letter_code
_entity_poly.pdbx_strand_id
1 'polypeptide(L)'
;AWVNVRNNTGKPMVGISLVHKYSNVYKEDKQWGRLEHGATTPEPLGVDYNTGFLTTGRDWWVVTWFQEDMKYIWFSASINMRGFFDFADNLLPEAIAGATGPGAVLAGAGAAAAAKLVTSNVFNAEGTEGFKQHMLEEEDEGDLMEIVVNLSTVEFKSKSGTS
;
A
#
# COMPACT_ATOMS: atom_id res chain seq x y z
N ALA A 1 6.95 -14.42 -2.87
CA ALA A 1 7.38 -14.00 -1.52
C ALA A 1 6.15 -13.62 -0.69
N TRP A 2 6.28 -13.47 0.63
CA TRP A 2 5.20 -12.97 1.49
C TRP A 2 5.51 -11.55 1.94
N VAL A 3 4.50 -10.69 2.06
CA VAL A 3 4.69 -9.27 2.38
C VAL A 3 3.73 -8.81 3.47
N ASN A 4 4.25 -8.09 4.46
CA ASN A 4 3.45 -7.44 5.47
C ASN A 4 3.81 -5.95 5.60
N VAL A 5 2.92 -5.19 6.25
CA VAL A 5 3.15 -3.78 6.56
C VAL A 5 3.22 -3.60 8.06
N ARG A 6 4.28 -2.95 8.55
CA ARG A 6 4.45 -2.54 9.93
C ARG A 6 4.17 -1.05 10.09
N ASN A 7 3.32 -0.72 11.07
CA ASN A 7 3.03 0.66 11.41
C ASN A 7 4.01 1.21 12.45
N ASN A 8 4.93 2.08 12.03
CA ASN A 8 5.85 2.79 12.91
C ASN A 8 5.61 4.32 12.90
N THR A 9 4.38 4.76 12.60
CA THR A 9 4.04 6.19 12.48
C THR A 9 3.73 6.89 13.81
N GLY A 10 3.75 6.17 14.94
CA GLY A 10 3.32 6.69 16.24
C GLY A 10 1.82 6.93 16.38
N LYS A 11 1.01 6.62 15.36
CA LYS A 11 -0.46 6.71 15.38
C LYS A 11 -1.10 5.46 14.77
N PRO A 12 -2.37 5.15 15.09
CA PRO A 12 -3.09 4.07 14.41
C PRO A 12 -3.27 4.39 12.91
N MET A 13 -3.10 3.36 12.08
CA MET A 13 -3.52 3.38 10.68
C MET A 13 -4.93 2.80 10.57
N VAL A 14 -5.72 3.36 9.67
CA VAL A 14 -7.04 2.86 9.30
C VAL A 14 -7.08 2.74 7.78
N GLY A 15 -7.53 1.59 7.26
CA GLY A 15 -7.61 1.36 5.82
C GLY A 15 -6.23 1.36 5.17
N ILE A 16 -5.53 0.23 5.26
CA ILE A 16 -4.23 0.05 4.63
C ILE A 16 -4.45 -0.65 3.30
N SER A 17 -3.75 -0.22 2.27
CA SER A 17 -3.68 -0.94 1.00
C SER A 17 -2.24 -1.08 0.55
N LEU A 18 -1.90 -2.29 0.10
CA LEU A 18 -0.66 -2.60 -0.58
C LEU A 18 -0.96 -3.09 -1.99
N VAL A 19 -0.25 -2.54 -2.97
CA VAL A 19 -0.26 -2.98 -4.36
C VAL A 19 1.16 -3.37 -4.76
N HIS A 20 1.26 -4.54 -5.36
CA HIS A 20 2.46 -5.05 -6.03
C HIS A 20 2.19 -5.21 -7.53
N LYS A 21 3.16 -4.83 -8.34
CA LYS A 21 3.17 -5.11 -9.79
C LYS A 21 4.56 -5.60 -10.19
N TYR A 22 4.64 -6.84 -10.69
CA TYR A 22 5.83 -7.30 -11.42
C TYR A 22 5.67 -6.93 -12.89
N SER A 23 6.15 -5.74 -13.25
CA SER A 23 5.96 -5.15 -14.58
C SER A 23 4.49 -5.26 -15.03
N ASN A 24 4.21 -5.84 -16.20
CA ASN A 24 2.85 -6.05 -16.69
C ASN A 24 2.37 -7.51 -16.57
N VAL A 25 3.08 -8.34 -15.79
CA VAL A 25 2.85 -9.79 -15.73
C VAL A 25 2.00 -10.16 -14.52
N TYR A 26 2.47 -9.79 -13.33
CA TYR A 26 1.78 -10.08 -12.07
C TYR A 26 1.30 -8.79 -11.43
N LYS A 27 0.11 -8.85 -10.84
CA LYS A 27 -0.52 -7.74 -10.14
C LYS A 27 -1.31 -8.29 -8.97
N GLU A 28 -0.90 -7.91 -7.77
CA GLU A 28 -1.50 -8.34 -6.53
C GLU A 28 -1.79 -7.14 -5.64
N ASP A 29 -2.88 -7.21 -4.91
CA ASP A 29 -3.22 -6.21 -3.92
C ASP A 29 -3.87 -6.84 -2.70
N LYS A 30 -3.69 -6.20 -1.55
CA LYS A 30 -4.40 -6.57 -0.33
C LYS A 30 -4.70 -5.34 0.49
N GLN A 31 -5.87 -5.35 1.11
CA GLN A 31 -6.27 -4.33 2.06
C GLN A 31 -6.39 -4.92 3.45
N TRP A 32 -6.03 -4.10 4.44
CA TRP A 32 -6.24 -4.39 5.85
C TRP A 32 -7.02 -3.27 6.51
N GLY A 33 -7.68 -3.62 7.61
CA GLY A 33 -8.43 -2.67 8.41
C GLY A 33 -7.51 -1.80 9.28
N ARG A 34 -7.90 -1.67 10.54
CA ARG A 34 -7.14 -0.90 11.53
C ARG A 34 -5.84 -1.61 11.91
N LEU A 35 -4.75 -0.86 12.04
CA LEU A 35 -3.47 -1.34 12.53
C LEU A 35 -2.87 -0.36 13.55
N GLU A 36 -2.71 -0.83 14.78
CA GLU A 36 -2.13 -0.03 15.87
C GLU A 36 -0.65 0.27 15.65
N HIS A 37 -0.15 1.30 16.32
CA HIS A 37 1.29 1.59 16.30
C HIS A 37 2.10 0.41 16.86
N GLY A 38 3.19 0.07 16.18
CA GLY A 38 4.06 -1.05 16.49
C GLY A 38 3.55 -2.40 15.99
N ALA A 39 2.31 -2.48 15.51
CA ALA A 39 1.74 -3.70 14.96
C ALA A 39 2.10 -3.90 13.49
N THR A 40 1.99 -5.16 13.06
CA THR A 40 2.16 -5.60 11.68
C THR A 40 0.86 -6.20 11.16
N THR A 41 0.54 -5.98 9.89
CA THR A 41 -0.70 -6.47 9.27
C THR A 41 -0.88 -7.99 9.46
N PRO A 42 -2.08 -8.45 9.85
CA PRO A 42 -2.39 -9.87 9.88
C PRO A 42 -2.49 -10.42 8.46
N GLU A 43 -2.16 -11.70 8.26
CA GLU A 43 -2.22 -12.38 6.96
C GLU A 43 -1.41 -11.66 5.84
N PRO A 44 -0.13 -12.01 5.66
CA PRO A 44 0.70 -11.44 4.61
C PRO A 44 0.08 -11.55 3.21
N LEU A 45 0.39 -10.58 2.35
CA LEU A 45 0.11 -10.67 0.92
C LEU A 45 1.13 -11.61 0.27
N GLY A 46 0.66 -12.63 -0.46
CA GLY A 46 1.51 -13.41 -1.35
C GLY A 46 1.71 -12.67 -2.66
N VAL A 47 2.94 -12.59 -3.15
CA VAL A 47 3.28 -11.94 -4.41
C VAL A 47 4.11 -12.86 -5.30
N ASP A 48 3.83 -12.80 -6.60
CA ASP A 48 4.57 -13.52 -7.63
C ASP A 48 5.52 -12.57 -8.37
N TYR A 49 6.70 -13.07 -8.69
CA TYR A 49 7.75 -12.36 -9.41
C TYR A 49 8.61 -13.36 -10.18
N ASN A 50 9.25 -12.91 -11.25
CA ASN A 50 10.20 -13.74 -11.99
C ASN A 50 11.63 -13.42 -11.58
N THR A 51 12.44 -14.46 -11.48
CA THR A 51 13.87 -14.40 -11.19
C THR A 51 14.69 -15.04 -12.30
N GLY A 52 16.00 -14.79 -12.30
CA GLY A 52 16.96 -15.39 -13.22
C GLY A 52 17.58 -14.41 -14.21
N PHE A 53 18.72 -14.79 -14.79
CA PHE A 53 19.59 -13.91 -15.59
C PHE A 53 18.92 -13.24 -16.81
N LEU A 54 17.84 -13.84 -17.34
CA LEU A 54 17.13 -13.34 -18.53
C LEU A 54 15.88 -12.52 -18.19
N THR A 55 15.52 -12.38 -16.92
CA THR A 55 14.35 -11.58 -16.54
C THR A 55 14.69 -10.11 -16.56
N THR A 56 13.89 -9.32 -17.28
CA THR A 56 13.99 -7.85 -17.32
C THR A 56 12.86 -7.18 -16.53
N GLY A 57 12.01 -7.97 -15.88
CA GLY A 57 10.92 -7.46 -15.09
C GLY A 57 11.42 -6.77 -13.82
N ARG A 58 10.56 -5.95 -13.25
CA ARG A 58 10.81 -5.14 -12.07
C ARG A 58 9.59 -5.18 -11.16
N ASP A 59 9.87 -5.25 -9.87
CA ASP A 59 8.89 -5.18 -8.79
C ASP A 59 8.60 -3.72 -8.41
N TRP A 60 7.33 -3.35 -8.55
CA TRP A 60 6.82 -2.01 -8.30
C TRP A 60 5.78 -2.05 -7.19
N TRP A 61 5.92 -1.15 -6.23
CA TRP A 61 5.15 -1.16 -5.00
C TRP A 61 4.48 0.17 -4.72
N VAL A 62 3.25 0.11 -4.22
CA VAL A 62 2.55 1.24 -3.60
C VAL A 62 1.90 0.76 -2.33
N VAL A 63 2.28 1.34 -1.20
CA VAL A 63 1.50 1.25 0.04
C VAL A 63 0.80 2.59 0.27
N THR A 64 -0.48 2.51 0.63
CA THR A 64 -1.30 3.67 1.03
C THR A 64 -2.00 3.38 2.35
N TRP A 65 -2.18 4.41 3.17
CA TRP A 65 -2.92 4.30 4.43
C TRP A 65 -3.57 5.63 4.81
N PHE A 66 -4.59 5.54 5.66
CA PHE A 66 -5.21 6.70 6.31
C PHE A 66 -4.89 6.70 7.81
N GLN A 67 -4.90 7.88 8.42
CA GLN A 67 -4.98 8.03 9.88
C GLN A 67 -6.44 8.17 10.31
N GLU A 68 -6.73 8.01 11.61
CA GLU A 68 -8.10 8.09 12.14
C GLU A 68 -8.84 9.39 11.80
N ASP A 69 -8.09 10.48 11.60
CA ASP A 69 -8.66 11.77 11.20
C ASP A 69 -9.10 11.79 9.74
N MET A 70 -8.78 10.76 8.95
CA MET A 70 -9.04 10.62 7.51
C MET A 70 -8.51 11.80 6.67
N LYS A 71 -7.66 12.65 7.24
CA LYS A 71 -7.21 13.91 6.61
C LYS A 71 -5.98 13.76 5.76
N TYR A 72 -5.23 12.68 5.96
CA TYR A 72 -3.94 12.47 5.30
C TYR A 72 -3.89 11.08 4.65
N ILE A 73 -3.77 11.07 3.32
CA ILE A 73 -3.29 9.91 2.58
C ILE A 73 -1.79 10.02 2.47
N TRP A 74 -1.11 8.97 2.89
CA TRP A 74 0.32 8.83 2.69
C TRP A 74 0.60 7.69 1.71
N PHE A 75 1.68 7.83 0.94
CA PHE A 75 2.11 6.86 -0.07
C PHE A 75 3.63 6.70 -0.02
N SER A 76 4.11 5.51 -0.39
CA SER A 76 5.55 5.16 -0.37
C SER A 76 6.39 5.69 -1.52
N ALA A 77 5.82 6.50 -2.42
CA ALA A 77 6.46 6.85 -3.69
C ALA A 77 7.17 8.20 -3.72
N SER A 78 8.27 8.27 -4.48
CA SER A 78 8.96 9.51 -4.80
C SER A 78 8.22 10.27 -5.91
N ILE A 79 7.39 11.24 -5.48
CA ILE A 79 7.02 12.49 -6.18
C ILE A 79 6.66 12.34 -7.67
N ASN A 80 5.36 12.12 -7.95
CA ASN A 80 4.56 12.83 -8.99
C ASN A 80 3.19 12.15 -9.21
N MET A 81 2.41 11.96 -8.14
CA MET A 81 1.07 11.41 -8.26
C MET A 81 0.00 12.51 -8.39
N ARG A 82 0.23 13.58 -9.16
CA ARG A 82 -0.75 14.69 -9.29
C ARG A 82 -2.13 14.18 -9.71
N GLY A 83 -2.21 13.26 -10.67
CA GLY A 83 -3.47 12.64 -11.07
C GLY A 83 -4.14 11.79 -9.98
N PHE A 84 -3.36 11.21 -9.05
CA PHE A 84 -3.90 10.53 -7.88
C PHE A 84 -4.40 11.52 -6.82
N PHE A 85 -3.68 12.63 -6.58
CA PHE A 85 -4.14 13.68 -5.67
C PHE A 85 -5.42 14.33 -6.20
N ASP A 86 -5.48 14.63 -7.49
CA ASP A 86 -6.70 15.15 -8.13
C ASP A 86 -7.87 14.15 -8.02
N PHE A 87 -7.60 12.85 -8.14
CA PHE A 87 -8.60 11.79 -7.93
C PHE A 87 -9.04 11.71 -6.46
N ALA A 88 -8.08 11.67 -5.54
CA ALA A 88 -8.28 11.64 -4.09
C ALA A 88 -9.14 12.83 -3.66
N ASP A 89 -8.79 14.05 -4.08
CA ASP A 89 -9.52 15.27 -3.75
C ASP A 89 -10.96 15.25 -4.30
N ASN A 90 -11.23 14.55 -5.41
CA ASN A 90 -12.58 14.46 -5.98
C ASN A 90 -13.44 13.33 -5.39
N LEU A 91 -12.85 12.19 -5.00
CA LEU A 91 -13.60 11.00 -4.55
C LEU A 91 -13.64 10.81 -3.04
N LEU A 92 -12.60 11.24 -2.33
CA LEU A 92 -12.54 11.12 -0.87
C LEU A 92 -13.62 11.92 -0.16
N PRO A 93 -14.01 13.14 -0.59
CA PRO A 93 -15.05 13.88 0.11
C PRO A 93 -16.38 13.11 0.17
N GLU A 94 -16.79 12.43 -0.92
CA GLU A 94 -18.03 11.64 -0.94
C GLU A 94 -17.89 10.33 -0.15
N ALA A 95 -16.75 9.63 -0.28
CA ALA A 95 -16.49 8.39 0.46
C ALA A 95 -16.36 8.63 1.97
N ILE A 96 -15.71 9.73 2.37
CA ILE A 96 -15.59 10.17 3.77
C ILE A 96 -16.95 10.67 4.27
N ALA A 97 -17.69 11.49 3.52
CA ALA A 97 -19.00 11.99 3.94
C ALA A 97 -20.02 10.86 4.16
N GLY A 98 -20.01 9.83 3.30
CA GLY A 98 -20.82 8.62 3.49
C GLY A 98 -20.39 7.79 4.70
N ALA A 99 -19.11 7.84 5.06
CA ALA A 99 -18.53 7.13 6.20
C ALA A 99 -18.60 7.87 7.54
N THR A 100 -18.84 9.19 7.56
CA THR A 100 -18.89 10.02 8.78
C THR A 100 -20.29 10.52 9.12
N GLY A 101 -21.34 10.01 8.47
CA GLY A 101 -22.72 10.40 8.73
C GLY A 101 -23.21 10.02 10.15
N PRO A 102 -24.34 10.58 10.63
CA PRO A 102 -24.82 10.42 12.02
C PRO A 102 -25.23 9.00 12.47
N GLY A 103 -24.95 7.97 11.65
CA GLY A 103 -25.13 6.56 11.98
C GLY A 103 -23.85 5.72 11.83
N ALA A 104 -22.69 6.35 11.59
CA ALA A 104 -21.43 5.66 11.35
C ALA A 104 -20.82 5.10 12.65
N VAL A 105 -21.25 3.90 13.01
CA VAL A 105 -20.46 3.01 13.84
C VAL A 105 -19.22 2.61 13.01
N LEU A 106 -18.03 2.99 13.50
CA LEU A 106 -16.69 2.60 13.02
C LEU A 106 -16.09 3.41 11.86
N ALA A 107 -15.25 4.39 12.20
CA ALA A 107 -14.28 5.02 11.27
C ALA A 107 -13.47 3.99 10.44
N GLY A 108 -13.33 2.75 10.91
CA GLY A 108 -12.65 1.66 10.21
C GLY A 108 -13.35 1.16 8.94
N ALA A 109 -14.68 1.16 8.87
CA ALA A 109 -15.40 0.66 7.69
C ALA A 109 -15.30 1.62 6.50
N GLY A 110 -15.40 2.93 6.78
CA GLY A 110 -15.19 3.99 5.79
C GLY A 110 -13.77 4.03 5.26
N ALA A 111 -12.78 3.90 6.15
CA ALA A 111 -11.37 3.87 5.77
C ALA A 111 -11.04 2.69 4.87
N ALA A 112 -11.58 1.50 5.14
CA ALA A 112 -11.38 0.33 4.29
C ALA A 112 -11.99 0.52 2.88
N ALA A 113 -13.18 1.12 2.79
CA ALA A 113 -13.80 1.45 1.51
C ALA A 113 -13.00 2.49 0.73
N ALA A 114 -12.52 3.54 1.39
CA ALA A 114 -11.66 4.56 0.80
C ALA A 114 -10.33 3.97 0.32
N ALA A 115 -9.68 3.13 1.13
CA ALA A 115 -8.47 2.40 0.76
C ALA A 115 -8.71 1.52 -0.46
N LYS A 116 -9.82 0.79 -0.52
CA LYS A 116 -10.19 -0.02 -1.68
C LYS A 116 -10.40 0.82 -2.95
N LEU A 117 -11.10 1.94 -2.86
CA LEU A 117 -11.32 2.85 -4.00
C LEU A 117 -10.01 3.41 -4.55
N VAL A 118 -9.12 3.85 -3.66
CA VAL A 118 -7.75 4.26 -3.98
C VAL A 118 -7.00 3.12 -4.68
N THR A 119 -7.06 1.92 -4.10
CA THR A 119 -6.37 0.74 -4.64
C THR A 119 -6.85 0.41 -6.04
N SER A 120 -8.16 0.30 -6.26
CA SER A 120 -8.71 -0.09 -7.57
C SER A 120 -8.29 0.88 -8.67
N ASN A 121 -8.17 2.16 -8.39
CA ASN A 121 -7.73 3.14 -9.39
C ASN A 121 -6.22 3.10 -9.63
N VAL A 122 -5.42 2.97 -8.57
CA VAL A 122 -3.96 2.74 -8.69
C VAL A 122 -3.66 1.43 -9.43
N PHE A 123 -4.48 0.41 -9.20
CA PHE A 123 -4.39 -0.89 -9.84
C PHE A 123 -4.74 -0.82 -11.32
N ASN A 124 -5.81 -0.09 -11.67
CA ASN A 124 -6.29 0.09 -13.04
C ASN A 124 -5.42 1.05 -13.86
N ALA A 125 -4.60 1.89 -13.24
CA ALA A 125 -3.60 2.66 -13.95
C ALA A 125 -2.56 1.71 -14.59
N GLU A 126 -2.36 1.80 -15.91
CA GLU A 126 -1.40 0.93 -16.61
C GLU A 126 0.06 1.31 -16.34
N GLY A 127 0.33 2.56 -15.92
CA GLY A 127 1.66 3.03 -15.58
C GLY A 127 2.12 2.64 -14.18
N THR A 128 3.44 2.52 -14.01
CA THR A 128 4.12 2.42 -12.70
C THR A 128 4.71 3.77 -12.26
N GLU A 129 4.28 4.86 -12.90
CA GLU A 129 4.68 6.21 -12.52
C GLU A 129 4.21 6.50 -11.09
N GLY A 130 5.17 6.84 -10.21
CA GLY A 130 4.88 6.99 -8.79
C GLY A 130 4.71 5.67 -8.03
N PHE A 131 5.23 4.55 -8.54
CA PHE A 131 5.45 3.35 -7.73
C PHE A 131 6.90 3.36 -7.21
N LYS A 132 7.11 2.87 -6.00
CA LYS A 132 8.44 2.63 -5.46
C LYS A 132 8.96 1.32 -6.03
N GLN A 133 10.15 1.34 -6.64
CA GLN A 133 10.81 0.11 -7.06
C GLN A 133 11.52 -0.52 -5.84
N HIS A 134 11.32 -1.82 -5.64
CA HIS A 134 12.07 -2.64 -4.68
C HIS A 134 12.09 -4.08 -5.21
N MET A 135 13.24 -4.54 -5.67
CA MET A 135 13.37 -5.83 -6.36
C MET A 135 13.29 -6.99 -5.38
N LEU A 136 12.58 -8.05 -5.77
CA LEU A 136 12.64 -9.34 -5.09
C LEU A 136 13.57 -10.28 -5.87
N GLU A 137 14.39 -11.03 -5.15
CA GLU A 137 15.38 -11.95 -5.73
C GLU A 137 15.07 -13.41 -5.34
N GLU A 138 15.84 -14.35 -5.88
CA GLU A 138 15.65 -15.79 -5.61
C GLU A 138 15.72 -16.10 -4.11
N GLU A 139 16.55 -15.36 -3.37
CA GLU A 139 16.70 -15.57 -1.93
C GLU A 139 15.52 -15.08 -1.09
N ASP A 140 14.60 -14.31 -1.66
CA ASP A 140 13.35 -13.87 -1.01
C ASP A 140 12.19 -14.87 -1.23
N GLU A 141 12.41 -15.96 -1.98
CA GLU A 141 11.39 -16.93 -2.29
C GLU A 141 10.92 -17.64 -1.00
N GLY A 142 9.62 -17.60 -0.74
CA GLY A 142 9.02 -18.15 0.48
C GLY A 142 9.30 -17.36 1.76
N ASP A 143 10.20 -16.38 1.72
CA ASP A 143 10.54 -15.52 2.85
C ASP A 143 9.56 -14.35 3.00
N LEU A 144 9.63 -13.71 4.16
CA LEU A 144 8.77 -12.59 4.54
C LEU A 144 9.51 -11.26 4.39
N MET A 145 9.01 -10.44 3.49
CA MET A 145 9.37 -9.04 3.33
C MET A 145 8.53 -8.16 4.26
N GLU A 146 9.17 -7.21 4.93
CA GLU A 146 8.51 -6.24 5.81
C GLU A 146 8.59 -4.83 5.24
N ILE A 147 7.42 -4.21 5.04
CA ILE A 147 7.30 -2.79 4.66
C ILE A 147 7.10 -1.99 5.95
N VAL A 148 8.11 -1.26 6.39
CA VAL A 148 8.06 -0.43 7.60
C VAL A 148 7.66 0.98 7.23
N VAL A 149 6.48 1.39 7.68
CA VAL A 149 5.95 2.73 7.44
C VAL A 149 6.24 3.62 8.64
N ASN A 150 7.13 4.58 8.47
CA ASN A 150 7.49 5.59 9.47
C ASN A 150 6.73 6.90 9.22
N LEU A 151 6.87 7.87 10.12
CA LEU A 151 6.24 9.19 10.00
C LEU A 151 6.58 9.94 8.70
N SER A 152 7.81 9.79 8.20
CA SER A 152 8.33 10.55 7.06
C SER A 152 8.93 9.70 5.95
N THR A 153 9.05 8.39 6.17
CA THR A 153 9.71 7.47 5.24
C THR A 153 9.00 6.12 5.23
N VAL A 154 9.14 5.40 4.13
CA VAL A 154 8.74 3.99 4.04
C VAL A 154 9.98 3.19 3.64
N GLU A 155 10.25 2.14 4.40
CA GLU A 155 11.38 1.24 4.15
C GLU A 155 10.85 -0.13 3.72
N PHE A 156 11.41 -0.65 2.63
CA PHE A 156 11.10 -1.99 2.13
C PHE A 156 12.25 -2.90 2.52
N LYS A 157 11.99 -3.90 3.38
CA LYS A 157 13.02 -4.81 3.91
C LYS A 157 12.74 -6.22 3.43
N SER A 158 13.52 -6.67 2.47
CA SER A 158 13.61 -8.05 2.04
C SER A 158 14.91 -8.67 2.58
N LYS A 159 15.13 -9.96 2.32
CA LYS A 159 16.40 -10.61 2.66
C LYS A 159 17.50 -10.17 1.69
N SER A 160 17.14 -9.92 0.44
CA SER A 160 18.03 -9.41 -0.60
C SER A 160 18.43 -7.94 -0.46
N GLY A 161 17.65 -7.14 0.27
CA GLY A 161 18.05 -5.75 0.50
C GLY A 161 17.05 -4.88 1.23
N THR A 162 17.43 -3.61 1.39
CA THR A 162 16.56 -2.57 1.95
C THR A 162 16.57 -1.34 1.06
N SER A 163 15.40 -0.73 0.84
CA SER A 163 15.24 0.46 -0.02
C SER A 163 14.23 1.46 0.49
#